data_AF-A0A3D0XCR0-F1
#
_entry.id   AF-A0A3D0XCR0-F1
#
_cell.length_a   1.000
_cell.length_b   1.000
_cell.length_c   1.000
_cell.angle_alpha   90.00
_cell.angle_beta   90.00
_cell.angle_gamma   90.00
#
_symmetry.space_group_name_H-M   'P 1'
#
loop_
_entity.id
_entity.type
_entity.pdbx_description
1 polymer ?
#
loop_
_entity_poly.entity_id
_entity_poly.type
_entity_poly.pdbx_seq_one_letter_code
_entity_poly.pdbx_strand_id
1 'polypeptide(L)'
;MIYEHLQCIGGFIILTGYIKQIRDIYAGASCLGLSLKAYSTVLIGVFLMEFNALNILLKGYGSAFFVTNTITCVIISHLILLILVRQDAEKKQRTIIKDAFFVSVYDNDSVILTPCKVNLNTKEISDIVSAPYVITGTLTSERVIIGENEFPAVEAESGQNQDSFWY
;
A
#
# COMPACT_ATOMS: atom_id res chain seq x y z
N MET A 1 14.23 10.49 39.89
CA MET A 1 12.90 10.89 40.39
C MET A 1 12.10 11.69 39.36
N ILE A 2 12.09 13.04 39.34
CA ILE A 2 11.14 13.79 38.45
C ILE A 2 11.36 13.53 36.96
N TYR A 3 12.62 13.47 36.51
CA TYR A 3 12.95 13.17 35.11
C TYR A 3 12.47 11.78 34.66
N GLU A 4 12.49 10.79 35.55
CA GLU A 4 12.00 9.44 35.25
C GLU A 4 10.48 9.40 35.15
N HIS A 5 9.78 10.21 35.93
CA HIS A 5 8.32 10.32 35.84
C HIS A 5 7.92 11.01 34.52
N LEU A 6 8.60 12.10 34.16
CA LEU A 6 8.42 12.76 32.88
C LEU A 6 8.72 11.81 31.71
N GLN A 7 9.76 11.00 31.83
CA GLN A 7 10.10 9.98 30.83
C GLN A 7 8.99 8.93 30.68
N CYS A 8 8.43 8.42 31.78
CA CYS A 8 7.31 7.48 31.71
C CYS A 8 6.07 8.11 31.06
N ILE A 9 5.75 9.36 31.39
CA ILE A 9 4.62 10.08 30.80
C ILE A 9 4.85 10.30 29.29
N GLY A 10 6.03 10.79 28.91
CA GLY A 10 6.41 11.00 27.51
C GLY A 10 6.40 9.70 26.71
N GLY A 11 6.97 8.63 27.29
CA GLY A 11 6.96 7.29 26.70
C GLY A 11 5.56 6.75 26.50
N PHE A 12 4.66 6.95 27.47
CA PHE A 12 3.26 6.55 27.34
C PHE A 12 2.55 7.30 26.20
N ILE A 13 2.74 8.63 26.09
CA ILE A 13 2.15 9.43 25.01
C ILE A 13 2.61 8.90 23.65
N ILE A 14 3.91 8.71 23.47
CA ILE A 14 4.51 8.20 22.23
C ILE A 14 3.95 6.81 21.89
N LEU A 15 3.89 5.93 22.90
CA LEU A 15 3.37 4.57 22.78
C LEU A 15 1.92 4.57 22.25
N THR A 16 1.04 5.42 22.77
CA THR A 16 -0.35 5.51 22.29
C THR A 16 -0.44 5.91 20.81
N GLY A 17 0.47 6.77 20.34
CA GLY A 17 0.57 7.15 18.93
C GLY A 17 0.93 5.96 18.04
N TYR A 18 1.97 5.21 18.41
CA TYR A 18 2.37 4.02 17.65
C TYR A 18 1.34 2.90 17.69
N ILE A 19 0.65 2.69 18.82
CA ILE A 19 -0.43 1.69 18.91
C ILE A 19 -1.56 2.01 17.92
N LYS A 20 -2.00 3.27 17.85
CA LYS A 20 -3.02 3.69 16.88
C LYS A 20 -2.55 3.42 15.46
N GLN A 21 -1.32 3.80 15.14
CA GLN A 21 -0.75 3.61 13.82
C GLN A 21 -0.66 2.12 13.44
N ILE A 22 -0.20 1.26 14.34
CA ILE A 22 -0.15 -0.19 14.13
C ILE A 22 -1.56 -0.75 13.86
N ARG A 23 -2.55 -0.33 14.65
CA ARG A 23 -3.94 -0.74 14.47
C ARG A 23 -4.46 -0.34 13.09
N ASP A 24 -4.18 0.87 12.65
CA ASP A 24 -4.67 1.37 11.36
C ASP A 24 -4.04 0.58 10.18
N ILE A 25 -2.76 0.18 10.29
CA ILE A 25 -2.12 -0.70 9.31
C ILE A 25 -2.80 -2.07 9.26
N TYR A 26 -3.10 -2.67 10.42
CA TYR A 26 -3.84 -3.94 10.45
C TYR A 26 -5.28 -3.81 9.94
N ALA A 27 -5.92 -2.65 10.13
CA ALA A 27 -7.22 -2.35 9.56
C ALA A 27 -7.20 -2.16 8.03
N GLY A 28 -6.03 -2.26 7.39
CA GLY A 28 -5.88 -2.19 5.94
C GLY A 28 -5.70 -0.78 5.39
N ALA A 29 -5.44 0.22 6.25
CA ALA A 29 -5.10 1.56 5.79
C ALA A 29 -3.85 1.52 4.89
N SER A 30 -3.87 2.31 3.80
CA SER A 30 -2.74 2.35 2.88
C SER A 30 -1.49 2.91 3.55
N CYS A 31 -0.37 2.24 3.31
CA CYS A 31 0.93 2.60 3.89
C CYS A 31 1.83 3.38 2.93
N LEU A 32 1.40 3.63 1.70
CA LEU A 32 2.25 4.28 0.67
C LEU A 32 2.68 5.70 1.02
N GLY A 33 1.88 6.42 1.80
CA GLY A 33 2.23 7.76 2.29
C GLY A 33 3.26 7.77 3.43
N LEU A 34 3.57 6.61 4.02
CA LEU A 34 4.48 6.51 5.16
C LEU A 34 5.93 6.52 4.69
N SER A 35 6.70 7.51 5.16
CA SER A 35 8.13 7.62 4.87
C SER A 35 8.94 6.64 5.71
N LEU A 36 9.31 5.50 5.12
CA LEU A 36 10.20 4.51 5.75
C LEU A 36 11.49 5.17 6.25
N LYS A 37 12.02 6.15 5.49
CA LYS A 37 13.23 6.91 5.86
C LYS A 37 13.04 7.66 7.18
N ALA A 38 11.88 8.27 7.40
CA ALA A 38 11.58 8.96 8.65
C ALA A 38 11.58 7.98 9.83
N TYR A 39 10.88 6.85 9.71
CA TYR A 39 10.85 5.83 10.75
C TYR A 39 12.23 5.22 11.05
N SER A 40 13.03 4.93 10.02
CA SER A 40 14.41 4.47 10.21
C SER A 40 15.28 5.51 10.92
N THR A 41 15.09 6.80 10.62
CA THR A 41 15.80 7.88 11.30
C THR A 41 15.41 7.94 12.79
N VAL A 42 14.12 7.78 13.09
CA VAL A 42 13.66 7.71 14.49
C VAL A 42 14.24 6.47 15.19
N LEU A 43 14.27 5.30 14.54
CA LEU A 43 14.86 4.09 15.12
C LEU A 43 16.33 4.29 15.47
N ILE A 44 17.12 4.91 14.59
CA ILE A 44 18.52 5.25 14.87
C ILE A 44 18.62 6.20 16.07
N GLY A 45 17.78 7.23 16.13
CA GLY A 45 17.73 8.17 17.25
C GLY A 45 17.41 7.47 18.58
N VAL A 46 16.43 6.57 18.59
CA VAL A 46 16.06 5.76 19.78
C VAL A 46 17.20 4.84 20.18
N PHE A 47 17.89 4.21 19.22
CA PHE A 47 19.04 3.35 19.49
C PHE A 47 20.22 4.12 20.13
N LEU A 48 20.49 5.34 19.66
CA LEU A 48 21.48 6.22 20.31
C LEU A 48 21.05 6.61 21.73
N MET A 49 19.76 6.86 21.94
CA MET A 49 19.20 7.13 23.26
C MET A 49 19.23 5.91 24.19
N GLU A 50 19.14 4.69 23.66
CA GLU A 50 19.30 3.42 24.38
C GLU A 50 20.71 3.31 25.00
N PHE A 51 21.76 3.57 24.20
CA PHE A 51 23.14 3.57 24.68
C PHE A 51 23.37 4.62 25.77
N ASN A 52 22.79 5.81 25.59
CA ASN A 52 22.87 6.83 26.62
C ASN A 52 22.12 6.40 27.90
N ALA A 53 20.95 5.78 27.78
CA ALA A 53 20.20 5.27 28.91
C ALA A 53 20.95 4.16 29.66
N LEU A 54 21.66 3.27 28.96
CA LEU A 54 22.56 2.28 29.56
C LEU A 54 23.68 2.95 30.36
N ASN A 55 24.34 3.96 29.79
CA ASN A 55 25.38 4.72 30.49
C ASN A 55 24.86 5.40 31.77
N ILE A 56 23.62 5.90 31.74
CA ILE A 56 22.95 6.47 32.92
C ILE A 56 22.61 5.36 33.93
N LEU A 57 22.09 4.22 33.47
CA LEU A 57 21.74 3.06 34.30
C LEU A 57 22.95 2.52 35.08
N LEU A 58 24.11 2.43 34.43
CA LEU A 58 25.37 2.00 35.06
C LEU A 58 25.86 2.96 36.15
N LYS A 59 25.42 4.22 36.15
CA LYS A 59 25.69 5.20 37.22
C LYS A 59 24.74 5.06 38.41
N GLY A 60 23.78 4.14 38.37
CA GLY A 60 22.91 3.79 39.49
C GLY A 60 21.52 4.43 39.48
N TYR A 61 21.10 5.07 38.38
CA TYR A 61 19.77 5.66 38.24
C TYR A 61 19.29 5.61 36.78
N GLY A 62 18.03 5.97 36.49
CA GLY A 62 17.56 6.06 35.10
C GLY A 62 16.99 4.78 34.51
N SER A 63 16.52 3.85 35.35
CA SER A 63 15.84 2.62 34.91
C SER A 63 14.64 2.90 34.00
N ALA A 64 13.89 3.97 34.29
CA ALA A 64 12.78 4.40 33.45
C ALA A 64 13.21 4.80 32.03
N PHE A 65 14.35 5.49 31.88
CA PHE A 65 14.88 5.84 30.56
C PHE A 65 15.26 4.61 29.75
N PHE A 66 15.91 3.65 30.40
CA PHE A 66 16.29 2.41 29.74
C PHE A 66 15.04 1.63 29.28
N VAL A 67 14.11 1.32 30.21
CA VAL A 67 12.90 0.55 29.89
C VAL A 67 12.04 1.20 28.82
N THR A 68 11.80 2.52 28.91
CA THR A 68 10.97 3.23 27.93
C THR A 68 11.61 3.29 26.54
N ASN A 69 12.93 3.45 26.45
CA ASN A 69 13.65 3.41 25.18
C ASN A 69 13.63 1.99 24.59
N THR A 70 13.84 0.95 25.41
CA THR A 70 13.80 -0.45 24.93
C THR A 70 12.44 -0.78 24.34
N ILE A 71 11.34 -0.44 25.05
CA ILE A 71 9.97 -0.67 24.57
C ILE A 71 9.73 0.09 23.27
N THR A 72 10.15 1.36 23.20
CA THR A 72 9.99 2.19 22.00
C THR A 72 10.77 1.62 20.82
N CYS A 73 11.98 1.12 21.05
CA CYS A 73 12.83 0.49 20.04
C CYS A 73 12.15 -0.75 19.43
N VAL A 74 11.60 -1.63 20.28
CA VAL A 74 10.87 -2.83 19.84
C VAL A 74 9.64 -2.45 19.01
N ILE A 75 8.87 -1.46 19.46
CA ILE A 75 7.62 -1.07 18.79
C ILE A 75 7.88 -0.39 17.46
N ILE A 76 8.86 0.49 17.38
CA ILE A 76 9.24 1.14 16.11
C ILE A 76 9.80 0.11 15.14
N SER A 77 10.60 -0.85 15.62
CA SER A 77 11.11 -1.94 14.79
C SER A 77 9.97 -2.79 14.22
N HIS A 78 8.98 -3.15 15.05
CA HIS A 78 7.78 -3.87 14.63
C HIS A 78 6.95 -3.05 13.62
N LEU A 79 6.77 -1.75 13.88
CA LEU A 79 6.07 -0.85 12.97
C LEU A 79 6.76 -0.75 11.59
N ILE A 80 8.09 -0.61 11.57
CA ILE A 80 8.88 -0.59 10.34
C ILE A 80 8.68 -1.89 9.54
N LEU A 81 8.72 -3.04 10.22
CA LEU A 81 8.47 -4.33 9.59
C LEU A 81 7.07 -4.38 8.94
N LEU A 82 6.03 -3.94 9.66
CA LEU A 82 4.67 -3.88 9.14
C LEU A 82 4.55 -2.95 7.92
N ILE A 83 5.17 -1.77 7.98
CA ILE A 83 5.18 -0.81 6.86
C ILE A 83 5.84 -1.45 5.63
N LEU A 84 7.00 -2.11 5.80
CA LEU A 84 7.72 -2.77 4.71
C LEU A 84 6.86 -3.85 4.04
N VAL A 85 6.28 -4.76 4.83
CA VAL A 85 5.45 -5.85 4.32
C VAL A 85 4.23 -5.31 3.59
N ARG A 86 3.58 -4.27 4.15
CA ARG A 86 2.37 -3.70 3.55
C ARG A 86 2.67 -2.92 2.27
N GLN A 87 3.74 -2.13 2.26
CA GLN A 87 4.17 -1.38 1.06
C GLN A 87 4.60 -2.32 -0.07
N ASP A 88 5.28 -3.41 0.23
CA ASP A 88 5.67 -4.41 -0.77
C ASP A 88 4.42 -5.09 -1.37
N ALA A 89 3.46 -5.49 -0.53
CA ALA A 89 2.20 -6.06 -0.98
C ALA A 89 1.40 -5.09 -1.86
N GLU A 90 1.27 -3.82 -1.44
CA GLU A 90 0.57 -2.77 -2.22
C GLU A 90 1.28 -2.47 -3.55
N LYS A 91 2.61 -2.45 -3.56
CA LYS A 91 3.41 -2.27 -4.79
C LYS A 91 3.27 -3.45 -5.74
N LYS A 92 3.28 -4.67 -5.23
CA LYS A 92 3.04 -5.89 -6.02
C LYS A 92 1.66 -5.87 -6.63
N GLN A 93 0.63 -5.49 -5.86
CA GLN A 93 -0.74 -5.38 -6.36
C GLN A 93 -0.86 -4.32 -7.47
N ARG A 94 -0.22 -3.15 -7.33
CA ARG A 94 -0.17 -2.12 -8.40
C ARG A 94 0.61 -2.53 -9.64
N THR A 95 1.56 -3.44 -9.50
CA THR A 95 2.31 -3.97 -10.65
C THR A 95 1.45 -4.96 -11.44
N ILE A 96 0.58 -5.69 -10.73
CA ILE A 96 -0.33 -6.68 -11.30
C ILE A 96 -1.58 -6.01 -11.91
N ILE A 97 -2.16 -5.02 -11.22
CA ILE A 97 -3.34 -4.29 -11.68
C ILE A 97 -2.88 -2.99 -12.34
N LYS A 98 -3.08 -2.88 -13.65
CA LYS A 98 -2.75 -1.67 -14.42
C LYS A 98 -4.01 -0.95 -14.88
N ASP A 99 -3.93 0.37 -14.93
CA ASP A 99 -4.92 1.18 -15.63
C ASP A 99 -4.77 0.94 -17.14
N ALA A 100 -5.91 0.83 -17.82
CA ALA A 100 -6.00 0.55 -19.25
C ALA A 100 -7.23 1.24 -19.85
N PHE A 101 -7.38 1.09 -21.17
CA PHE A 101 -8.59 1.50 -21.87
C PHE A 101 -9.29 0.29 -22.46
N PHE A 102 -10.56 0.13 -22.14
CA PHE A 102 -11.46 -0.81 -22.80
C PHE A 102 -12.04 -0.14 -24.05
N VAL A 103 -11.92 -0.84 -25.17
CA VAL A 103 -12.23 -0.31 -26.49
C VAL A 103 -13.30 -1.17 -27.13
N SER A 104 -14.46 -0.56 -27.39
CA SER A 104 -15.57 -1.19 -28.11
C SER A 104 -15.66 -0.58 -29.50
N VAL A 105 -15.53 -1.42 -30.53
CA VAL A 105 -15.59 -1.04 -31.95
C VAL A 105 -16.93 -1.48 -32.52
N TYR A 106 -17.55 -0.62 -33.31
CA TYR A 106 -18.85 -0.85 -33.94
C TYR A 106 -18.72 -0.96 -35.47
N ASP A 107 -19.74 -1.53 -36.11
CA ASP A 107 -19.84 -1.71 -37.56
C ASP A 107 -19.85 -0.41 -38.38
N ASN A 108 -20.19 0.71 -37.73
CA ASN A 108 -20.26 2.05 -38.32
C ASN A 108 -18.97 2.86 -38.15
N ASP A 109 -17.83 2.19 -37.91
CA ASP A 109 -16.51 2.77 -37.61
C ASP A 109 -16.46 3.64 -36.33
N SER A 110 -17.52 3.65 -35.51
CA SER A 110 -17.49 4.33 -34.21
C SER A 110 -16.70 3.51 -33.19
N VAL A 111 -15.92 4.20 -32.35
CA VAL A 111 -15.09 3.58 -31.30
C VAL A 111 -15.35 4.27 -29.98
N ILE A 112 -15.63 3.47 -28.95
CA ILE A 112 -15.72 3.93 -27.56
C ILE A 112 -14.45 3.52 -26.84
N LEU A 113 -13.76 4.48 -26.23
CA LEU A 113 -12.69 4.21 -25.28
C LEU A 113 -13.19 4.55 -23.87
N THR A 114 -13.13 3.58 -22.98
CA THR A 114 -13.53 3.74 -21.58
C THR A 114 -12.38 3.34 -20.67
N PRO A 115 -12.09 4.13 -19.61
CA PRO A 115 -11.07 3.74 -18.65
C PRO A 115 -11.51 2.48 -17.91
N CYS A 116 -10.57 1.57 -17.70
CA CYS A 116 -10.75 0.33 -16.95
C CYS A 116 -9.46 -0.04 -16.20
N LYS A 117 -9.54 -1.10 -15.39
CA LYS A 117 -8.38 -1.73 -14.77
C LYS A 117 -8.21 -3.14 -15.30
N VAL A 118 -6.97 -3.62 -15.33
CA VAL A 118 -6.66 -4.94 -15.86
C VAL A 118 -5.69 -5.64 -14.95
N ASN A 119 -6.03 -6.87 -14.57
CA ASN A 119 -5.15 -7.75 -13.83
C ASN A 119 -4.30 -8.56 -14.82
N LEU A 120 -3.01 -8.26 -14.88
CA LEU A 120 -2.08 -8.91 -15.80
C LEU A 120 -1.87 -10.40 -15.53
N ASN A 121 -2.16 -10.89 -14.31
CA ASN A 121 -2.00 -12.29 -13.96
C ASN A 121 -3.24 -13.11 -14.32
N THR A 122 -4.43 -12.62 -13.98
CA THR A 122 -5.69 -13.33 -14.27
C THR A 122 -6.20 -13.03 -15.67
N LYS A 123 -5.69 -11.97 -16.30
CA LYS A 123 -6.19 -11.37 -17.55
C LYS A 123 -7.62 -10.83 -17.46
N GLU A 124 -8.09 -10.60 -16.24
CA GLU A 124 -9.40 -10.00 -15.96
C GLU A 124 -9.36 -8.49 -16.16
N ILE A 125 -10.38 -7.95 -16.81
CA ILE A 125 -10.66 -6.53 -16.94
C ILE A 125 -11.77 -6.20 -15.94
N SER A 126 -11.61 -5.14 -15.16
CA SER A 126 -12.55 -4.71 -14.15
C SER A 126 -12.69 -3.20 -14.14
N ASP A 127 -13.65 -2.68 -13.37
CA ASP A 127 -13.93 -1.25 -13.25
C ASP A 127 -14.13 -0.54 -14.61
N ILE A 128 -14.75 -1.22 -15.60
CA ILE A 128 -15.07 -0.61 -16.90
C ILE A 128 -16.08 0.52 -16.69
N VAL A 129 -15.66 1.76 -16.94
CA VAL A 129 -16.52 2.91 -16.78
C VAL A 129 -17.47 3.02 -17.96
N SER A 130 -18.79 3.01 -17.72
CA SER A 130 -19.76 3.17 -18.81
C SER A 130 -19.62 4.53 -19.51
N ALA A 131 -19.58 4.50 -20.84
CA ALA A 131 -19.65 5.71 -21.66
C ALA A 131 -21.08 6.30 -21.63
N PRO A 132 -21.24 7.63 -21.54
CA PRO A 132 -22.55 8.28 -21.52
C PRO A 132 -23.20 8.40 -22.92
N TYR A 133 -22.59 7.85 -23.96
CA TYR A 133 -23.02 7.99 -25.34
C TYR A 133 -23.75 6.75 -25.83
N VAL A 134 -24.84 6.95 -26.55
CA VAL A 134 -25.58 5.88 -27.23
C VAL A 134 -25.09 5.82 -28.67
N ILE A 135 -24.53 4.68 -29.08
CA ILE A 135 -24.10 4.45 -30.46
C ILE A 135 -25.16 3.68 -31.23
N THR A 136 -25.45 4.15 -32.44
CA THR A 136 -26.29 3.46 -33.42
C THR A 136 -25.43 2.56 -34.29
N GLY A 137 -25.16 1.34 -33.82
CA GLY A 137 -24.36 0.34 -34.53
C GLY A 137 -24.32 -0.99 -33.77
N THR A 138 -23.89 -2.04 -34.44
CA THR A 138 -23.68 -3.36 -33.84
C THR A 138 -22.24 -3.48 -33.37
N LEU A 139 -22.01 -4.00 -32.15
CA LEU A 139 -20.68 -4.27 -31.63
C LEU A 139 -19.97 -5.29 -32.54
N THR A 140 -18.80 -4.93 -33.06
CA THR A 140 -18.00 -5.80 -33.95
C THR A 140 -16.83 -6.44 -33.24
N SER A 141 -16.13 -5.71 -32.37
CA SER A 141 -15.02 -6.26 -31.60
C SER A 141 -14.70 -5.45 -30.36
N GLU A 142 -14.09 -6.12 -29.38
CA GLU A 142 -13.64 -5.50 -28.15
C GLU A 142 -12.18 -5.79 -27.87
N ARG A 143 -11.51 -4.78 -27.33
CA ARG A 143 -10.07 -4.82 -27.09
C ARG A 143 -9.75 -4.08 -25.81
N VAL A 144 -8.58 -4.39 -25.24
CA VAL A 144 -8.01 -3.63 -24.13
C VAL A 144 -6.65 -3.09 -24.54
N ILE A 145 -6.44 -1.80 -24.29
CA ILE A 145 -5.18 -1.10 -24.57
C ILE A 145 -4.43 -0.91 -23.26
N ILE A 146 -3.28 -1.55 -23.14
CA ILE A 146 -2.40 -1.48 -21.97
C ILE A 146 -1.09 -0.80 -22.39
N GLY A 147 -0.97 0.50 -22.11
CA GLY A 147 0.14 1.32 -22.61
C GLY A 147 0.03 1.51 -24.13
N GLU A 148 0.99 0.97 -24.88
CA GLU A 148 1.02 1.06 -26.37
C GLU A 148 0.56 -0.24 -27.06
N ASN A 149 0.23 -1.28 -26.29
CA ASN A 149 -0.14 -2.58 -26.83
C ASN A 149 -1.65 -2.80 -26.76
N GLU A 150 -2.22 -3.34 -27.83
CA GLU A 150 -3.61 -3.76 -27.89
C GLU A 150 -3.74 -5.28 -27.73
N PHE A 151 -4.72 -5.71 -26.95
CA PHE A 151 -5.04 -7.11 -26.75
C PHE A 151 -6.53 -7.36 -26.97
N PRO A 152 -6.93 -8.53 -27.50
CA PRO A 152 -8.35 -8.86 -27.65
C PRO A 152 -9.01 -9.03 -26.29
N ALA A 153 -10.23 -8.51 -26.15
CA ALA A 153 -11.07 -8.69 -24.97
C ALA A 153 -12.27 -9.58 -25.31
N VAL A 154 -12.62 -10.50 -24.41
CA VAL A 154 -13.71 -11.47 -24.61
C VAL A 154 -14.59 -11.59 -23.37
N GLU A 155 -15.90 -11.77 -23.54
CA GLU A 155 -16.79 -12.05 -22.41
C GLU A 155 -16.41 -13.37 -21.74
N ALA A 156 -16.45 -13.42 -20.40
CA ALA A 156 -16.05 -14.61 -19.63
C ALA A 156 -16.73 -15.93 -20.06
N GLU A 157 -17.95 -15.87 -20.63
CA GLU A 157 -18.71 -17.03 -21.10
C GLU A 157 -18.21 -17.61 -22.43
N SER A 158 -17.46 -16.83 -23.22
CA SER A 158 -17.05 -17.18 -24.58
C SER A 158 -15.78 -18.04 -24.69
N GLY A 159 -15.18 -18.40 -23.55
CA GLY A 159 -14.03 -19.30 -23.45
C GLY A 159 -12.72 -18.55 -23.20
N GLN A 160 -12.00 -18.95 -22.15
CA GLN A 160 -10.70 -18.38 -21.80
C GLN A 160 -9.63 -18.85 -22.79
N ASN A 161 -9.30 -18.01 -23.77
CA ASN A 161 -8.16 -18.24 -24.65
C ASN A 161 -6.88 -17.68 -24.00
N GLN A 162 -5.74 -18.35 -24.23
CA GLN A 162 -4.48 -18.04 -23.54
C GLN A 162 -3.91 -16.66 -23.92
N ASP A 163 -4.40 -16.03 -24.99
CA ASP A 163 -3.91 -14.75 -25.52
C ASP A 163 -4.88 -13.57 -25.34
N SER A 164 -6.08 -13.78 -24.81
CA SER A 164 -7.10 -12.73 -24.63
C SER A 164 -7.29 -12.31 -23.18
N PHE A 165 -7.71 -11.06 -22.99
CA PHE A 165 -8.23 -10.57 -21.72
C PHE A 165 -9.74 -10.82 -21.65
N TRP A 166 -10.28 -10.94 -20.45
CA TRP A 166 -11.70 -11.24 -20.25
C TRP A 166 -12.34 -10.29 -19.26
N TYR A 167 -13.65 -10.10 -19.37
CA TYR A 167 -14.44 -9.22 -18.51
C TYR A 167 -15.81 -9.84 -18.20
#